data_AF-D2EMD1-F1
#
_entry.id   AF-D2EMD1-F1
#
_cell.length_a   1.000
_cell.length_b   1.000
_cell.length_c   1.000
_cell.angle_alpha   90.00
_cell.angle_beta   90.00
_cell.angle_gamma   90.00
#
_symmetry.space_group_name_H-M   'P 1'
#
loop_
_entity.id
_entity.type
_entity.pdbx_description
1 polymer ?
#
loop_
_entity_poly.entity_id
_entity_poly.type
_entity_poly.pdbx_seq_one_letter_code
_entity_poly.pdbx_strand_id
1 'polypeptide(L)' 'MASGGFRPDLLLEVARLPRSTYYYQLRQLDQPDKDKELKDEIQAIYNDYKGNYGYRRITLELRNRGFTVNHKKVQRLMKV' A
#
# COMPACT_ATOMS: atom_id res chain seq x y z
N MET A 1 -14.11 -9.05 -27.10
CA MET A 1 -13.59 -10.07 -26.14
C MET A 1 -14.67 -10.27 -25.11
N ALA A 2 -15.21 -11.49 -24.98
CA ALA A 2 -16.39 -11.77 -24.18
C ALA A 2 -16.12 -11.52 -22.69
N SER A 3 -16.59 -10.40 -22.15
CA SER A 3 -16.67 -10.17 -20.72
C SER A 3 -17.89 -10.93 -20.18
N GLY A 4 -17.76 -12.24 -20.06
CA GLY A 4 -18.68 -13.08 -19.30
C GLY A 4 -18.55 -12.78 -17.81
N GLY A 5 -18.98 -11.59 -17.40
CA GLY A 5 -18.99 -11.18 -16.00
C GLY A 5 -20.17 -11.82 -15.29
N PHE A 6 -19.91 -12.63 -14.27
CA PHE A 6 -20.95 -13.09 -13.34
C PHE A 6 -21.55 -11.88 -12.62
N ARG A 7 -22.87 -11.92 -12.37
CA ARG A 7 -23.52 -10.87 -11.56
C ARG A 7 -22.88 -10.83 -10.17
N PRO A 8 -22.39 -9.67 -9.70
CA PRO A 8 -21.80 -9.53 -8.36
C PRO A 8 -22.71 -10.06 -7.26
N ASP A 9 -24.03 -9.94 -7.45
CA ASP A 9 -25.06 -10.46 -6.56
C ASP A 9 -24.89 -11.96 -6.26
N LEU A 10 -24.67 -12.77 -7.30
CA LEU A 10 -24.52 -14.22 -7.18
C LEU A 10 -23.19 -14.58 -6.50
N LEU A 11 -22.13 -13.83 -6.82
CA LEU A 11 -20.82 -14.04 -6.20
C LEU A 11 -20.85 -13.72 -4.69
N LEU A 12 -21.55 -12.66 -4.31
CA LEU A 12 -21.70 -12.26 -2.91
C LEU A 12 -22.58 -13.22 -2.12
N GLU A 13 -23.61 -13.80 -2.74
CA GLU A 13 -24.44 -14.83 -2.14
C GLU A 13 -23.64 -16.11 -1.85
N VAL A 14 -22.87 -16.60 -2.84
CA VAL A 14 -21.98 -17.76 -2.66
C VAL A 14 -20.90 -17.50 -1.61
N ALA A 15 -20.34 -16.28 -1.61
CA ALA A 15 -19.33 -15.86 -0.63
C ALA A 15 -19.92 -15.53 0.76
N ARG A 16 -21.26 -15.55 0.92
CA ARG A 16 -21.98 -15.15 2.14
C ARG A 16 -21.57 -13.76 2.66
N LEU A 17 -21.36 -12.81 1.73
CA LEU A 17 -20.95 -11.44 2.03
C LEU A 17 -22.12 -10.46 1.78
N PRO A 18 -22.42 -9.56 2.74
CA PRO A 18 -23.38 -8.48 2.49
C PRO A 18 -22.89 -7.55 1.37
N ARG A 19 -23.81 -7.09 0.51
CA ARG A 19 -23.50 -6.10 -0.54
C ARG A 19 -22.89 -4.83 0.01
N SER A 20 -23.40 -4.34 1.15
CA SER A 20 -22.88 -3.16 1.82
C SER A 20 -21.41 -3.32 2.21
N THR A 21 -21.03 -4.48 2.75
CA THR A 21 -19.65 -4.80 3.10
C THR A 21 -18.75 -4.82 1.87
N TYR A 22 -19.19 -5.45 0.78
CA TYR A 22 -18.43 -5.52 -0.46
C TYR A 22 -18.17 -4.13 -1.05
N TYR A 23 -19.21 -3.31 -1.22
CA TYR A 23 -19.04 -1.97 -1.78
C TYR A 23 -18.30 -1.03 -0.85
N TYR A 24 -18.42 -1.20 0.47
CA TYR A 24 -17.59 -0.49 1.44
C TYR A 24 -16.10 -0.82 1.26
N GLN A 25 -15.75 -2.11 1.16
CA GLN A 25 -14.37 -2.54 0.92
C GLN A 25 -13.86 -2.10 -0.45
N LEU A 26 -14.69 -2.20 -1.50
CA LEU A 26 -14.35 -1.73 -2.83
C LEU A 26 -14.00 -0.23 -2.83
N ARG A 27 -14.81 0.59 -2.15
CA ARG A 27 -14.56 2.02 -1.99
C ARG A 27 -13.30 2.32 -1.18
N GLN A 28 -12.91 1.45 -0.25
CA GLN A 28 -11.66 1.58 0.50
C GLN A 28 -10.45 1.19 -0.37
N LEU A 29 -10.57 0.20 -1.25
CA LEU A 29 -9.52 -0.22 -2.17
C LEU A 29 -9.28 0.80 -3.30
N ASP A 30 -10.33 1.51 -3.72
CA ASP A 30 -10.26 2.55 -4.75
C ASP A 30 -9.60 3.85 -4.25
N GLN A 31 -9.32 3.96 -2.94
CA GLN A 31 -8.64 5.13 -2.41
C GLN A 31 -7.15 5.12 -2.80
N PRO A 32 -6.61 6.26 -3.27
CA PRO A 32 -5.19 6.36 -3.55
C PRO A 32 -4.38 6.13 -2.28
N ASP A 33 -3.33 5.31 -2.37
CA ASP A 33 -2.41 5.08 -1.28
C ASP A 33 -1.68 6.40 -0.95
N LYS A 34 -2.06 7.00 0.18
CA LYS A 34 -1.50 8.27 0.67
C LYS A 34 -0.01 8.18 0.95
N ASP A 35 0.50 6.97 1.18
CA ASP A 35 1.91 6.71 1.47
C ASP A 35 2.67 6.24 0.22
N LYS A 36 2.05 6.23 -0.97
CA LYS A 36 2.66 5.75 -2.22
C LYS A 36 4.00 6.42 -2.52
N GLU A 37 4.01 7.75 -2.53
CA GLU A 37 5.22 8.54 -2.84
C GLU A 37 6.36 8.23 -1.85
N LEU A 38 6.01 8.08 -0.57
CA LEU A 38 6.96 7.72 0.48
C LEU A 38 7.46 6.27 0.34
N LYS A 39 6.59 5.33 -0.06
CA LYS A 39 6.97 3.94 -0.32
C LYS A 39 7.91 3.83 -1.52
N ASP A 40 7.62 4.57 -2.59
CA ASP A 40 8.45 4.62 -3.79
C ASP A 40 9.85 5.13 -3.43
N GLU A 41 9.95 6.18 -2.62
CA GLU A 41 11.24 6.71 -2.15
C GLU A 41 11.99 5.75 -1.22
N ILE A 42 11.28 5.09 -0.28
CA ILE A 42 11.86 4.04 0.58
C ILE A 42 12.44 2.92 -0.28
N GLN A 43 11.71 2.49 -1.32
CA GLN A 43 12.15 1.43 -2.22
C GLN A 43 13.36 1.86 -3.05
N ALA A 44 13.40 3.11 -3.53
CA ALA A 44 14.55 3.68 -4.22
C ALA A 44 15.80 3.64 -3.33
N ILE A 45 15.73 4.17 -2.11
CA ILE A 45 16.83 4.13 -1.14
C ILE A 45 17.24 2.67 -0.86
N TYR A 46 16.28 1.78 -0.63
CA TYR A 46 16.59 0.37 -0.37
C TYR A 46 17.39 -0.26 -1.53
N ASN A 47 17.00 0.01 -2.77
CA ASN A 47 17.66 -0.49 -3.97
C ASN A 47 19.04 0.14 -4.18
N ASP A 48 19.18 1.46 -3.99
CA ASP A 48 20.44 2.20 -4.11
C ASP A 48 21.54 1.58 -3.21
N TYR A 49 21.16 1.17 -2.00
CA TYR A 49 22.05 0.55 -1.03
C TYR A 49 22.01 -0.98 -1.02
N LYS A 50 21.50 -1.61 -2.09
CA LYS A 50 21.45 -3.06 -2.31
C LYS A 50 20.78 -3.84 -1.16
N GLY A 51 19.78 -3.24 -0.53
CA GLY A 51 19.04 -3.81 0.58
C GLY A 51 19.77 -3.83 1.93
N ASN A 52 20.97 -3.24 2.03
CA ASN A 52 21.72 -3.21 3.28
C ASN A 52 21.17 -2.19 4.30
N TYR A 53 20.27 -1.32 3.86
CA TYR A 53 19.72 -0.26 4.69
C TYR A 53 18.40 -0.72 5.33
N GLY A 54 18.45 -0.92 6.65
CA GLY A 54 17.24 -1.05 7.46
C GLY A 54 16.57 0.30 7.73
N TYR A 55 15.39 0.27 8.34
CA TYR A 55 14.53 1.45 8.53
C TYR A 55 15.22 2.65 9.18
N ARG A 56 16.19 2.45 10.09
CA ARG A 56 16.94 3.53 10.72
C ARG A 56 17.79 4.31 9.71
N ARG A 57 18.52 3.59 8.85
CA ARG A 57 19.36 4.20 7.81
C ARG A 57 18.51 4.85 6.73
N ILE A 58 17.42 4.20 6.34
CA ILE A 58 16.45 4.78 5.39
C ILE A 58 15.82 6.05 5.96
N THR A 59 15.47 6.10 7.25
CA THR A 59 14.91 7.32 7.86
C THR A 59 15.91 8.49 7.81
N LEU A 60 17.20 8.22 8.03
CA LEU A 60 18.24 9.25 7.92
C LEU A 60 18.36 9.75 6.48
N GLU A 61 18.35 8.83 5.51
CA GLU A 61 18.47 9.19 4.10
C GLU A 61 17.23 9.95 3.58
N LEU A 62 16.04 9.55 4.00
CA LEU A 62 14.80 10.30 3.74
C LEU A 62 14.91 11.73 4.26
N ARG A 63 15.49 11.93 5.45
CA ARG A 63 15.72 13.27 6.00
C ARG A 63 16.74 14.07 5.19
N ASN A 64 17.79 13.43 4.69
CA ASN A 64 18.77 14.06 3.78
C ASN A 64 18.11 14.50 2.46
N ARG A 65 17.14 13.73 1.97
CA ARG A 65 16.35 14.04 0.76
C ARG A 65 15.19 15.01 1.02
N GLY A 66 15.09 15.58 2.22
CA GLY A 66 14.10 16.62 2.57
C GLY A 66 12.77 16.10 3.15
N PHE A 67 12.62 14.79 3.33
CA PHE A 67 11.40 14.22 3.93
C PHE A 67 11.43 14.35 5.45
N THR A 68 10.38 14.96 6.02
CA THR A 68 10.18 15.00 7.47
C THR A 68 9.18 13.92 7.88
N VAL A 69 9.67 12.70 8.05
CA VAL A 69 8.87 11.53 8.45
C VAL A 69 9.42 10.85 9.69
N ASN A 70 8.52 10.42 10.56
CA ASN A 70 8.90 9.71 11.79
C ASN A 70 9.41 8.30 11.45
N HIS A 71 10.49 7.86 12.10
CA HIS A 71 11.05 6.52 11.96
C HIS A 71 10.03 5.40 12.21
N LYS A 72 9.02 5.61 13.07
CA LYS A 72 7.94 4.62 13.29
C LYS A 72 7.09 4.41 12.04
N LYS A 73 6.84 5.47 11.26
CA LYS A 73 6.09 5.40 10.00
C LYS A 73 6.90 4.63 8.96
N VAL A 74 8.19 4.97 8.81
CA VAL A 74 9.12 4.25 7.91
C VAL A 74 9.19 2.77 8.27
N GLN A 75 9.36 2.46 9.56
CA GLN A 75 9.40 1.08 10.05
C GLN A 75 8.12 0.30 9.74
N ARG A 76 6.94 0.94 9.88
CA ARG A 76 5.66 0.32 9.52
C ARG A 76 5.57 0.04 8.03
N LEU A 77 5.98 0.99 7.19
CA LEU A 77 5.90 0.87 5.73
C LEU A 77 6.87 -0.18 5.17
N MET A 78 8.02 -0.38 5.80
CA MET A 78 8.97 -1.43 5.43
C MET A 78 8.58 -2.84 5.90
N LYS A 79 7.59 -2.98 6.80
CA LYS A 79 7.12 -4.27 7.31
C LYS A 79 6.00 -4.89 6.47
N VAL A 80 5.48 -4.14 5.50
CA VAL A 80 4.37 -4.57 4.63
C VAL A 80 4.92 -5.53 3.58
#